data_AF-A0AAU1YXA0-F1
#
_entry.id   AF-A0AAU1YXA0-F1
#
_cell.length_a   1.000
_cell.length_b   1.000
_cell.length_c   1.000
_cell.angle_alpha   90.00
_cell.angle_beta   90.00
_cell.angle_gamma   90.00
#
_symmetry.space_group_name_H-M   'P 1'
#
loop_
_entity.id
_entity.type
_entity.pdbx_description
1 polymer ?
#
loop_
_entity_poly.entity_id
_entity_poly.type
_entity_poly.pdbx_seq_one_letter_code
_entity_poly.pdbx_strand_id
1 'polypeptide(L)' 'MAREKFALTDKDPHSLGELARVVYLGAKAVRRQQRGKSTKRIENEIDRIREVAQAREDARAKRRK' A
#
# COMPACT_ATOMS: atom_id res chain seq x y z
N MET A 1 -5.85 21.98 -4.36
CA MET A 1 -6.01 20.80 -5.24
C MET A 1 -6.24 19.57 -4.39
N ALA A 2 -7.50 19.17 -4.19
CA ALA A 2 -7.85 17.98 -3.42
C ALA A 2 -7.57 16.74 -4.28
N ARG A 3 -6.59 15.92 -3.88
CA ARG A 3 -6.36 14.61 -4.51
C ARG A 3 -7.50 13.69 -4.08
N GLU A 4 -8.44 13.45 -4.99
CA GLU A 4 -9.58 12.55 -4.79
C GLU A 4 -9.10 11.19 -4.30
N LYS A 5 -9.49 10.82 -3.08
CA LYS A 5 -9.25 9.51 -2.50
C LYS A 5 -10.36 8.58 -2.96
N PHE A 6 -10.20 8.01 -4.15
CA PHE A 6 -10.96 6.83 -4.51
C PHE A 6 -10.42 5.68 -3.64
N ALA A 7 -11.21 5.23 -2.66
CA ALA A 7 -11.00 3.96 -1.99
C ALA A 7 -11.85 2.93 -2.73
N LEU A 8 -11.33 1.73 -2.97
CA LEU A 8 -12.06 0.66 -3.69
C LEU A 8 -13.24 0.12 -2.85
N THR A 9 -13.24 0.40 -1.55
CA THR A 9 -14.35 0.18 -0.61
C THR A 9 -14.26 1.18 0.55
N ASP A 10 -15.37 1.53 1.20
CA ASP A 10 -15.43 2.47 2.34
C ASP A 10 -14.56 2.04 3.55
N LYS A 11 -14.14 0.77 3.57
CA LYS A 11 -13.35 0.17 4.64
C LYS A 11 -11.90 -0.16 4.25
N ASP A 12 -11.44 0.18 3.04
CA ASP A 12 -10.05 -0.08 2.69
C ASP A 12 -9.16 1.04 3.24
N PRO A 13 -8.16 0.75 4.09
CA PRO A 13 -7.19 1.76 4.51
C PRO A 13 -6.37 2.28 3.33
N HIS A 14 -6.37 1.57 2.20
CA HIS A 14 -5.65 1.90 0.98
C HIS A 14 -6.44 2.83 0.07
N SER A 15 -5.76 3.86 -0.47
CA SER A 15 -6.24 4.53 -1.68
C SER A 15 -6.04 3.65 -2.91
N LEU A 16 -6.83 3.86 -3.98
CA LEU A 16 -6.66 3.20 -5.28
C LEU A 16 -5.19 3.24 -5.77
N GLY A 17 -4.52 4.38 -5.60
CA GLY A 17 -3.12 4.54 -6.00
C GLY A 17 -2.13 3.73 -5.17
N GLU A 18 -2.38 3.55 -3.87
CA GLU A 18 -1.57 2.69 -3.00
C GLU A 18 -1.78 1.21 -3.33
N LEU A 19 -3.02 0.81 -3.60
CA LEU A 19 -3.34 -0.56 -4.03
C LEU A 19 -2.64 -0.90 -5.35
N ALA A 20 -2.74 -0.01 -6.35
CA ALA A 20 -2.05 -0.17 -7.63
C ALA A 20 -0.52 -0.27 -7.46
N ARG A 21 0.05 0.51 -6.52
CA ARG A 21 1.48 0.47 -6.22
C ARG A 21 1.90 -0.84 -5.55
N VAL A 22 1.11 -1.37 -4.62
CA VAL A 22 1.37 -2.69 -4.00
C VAL A 22 1.32 -3.81 -5.05
N VAL A 23 0.32 -3.81 -5.93
CA VAL A 23 0.22 -4.80 -7.02
C VAL A 23 1.42 -4.71 -7.96
N TYR A 24 1.82 -3.49 -8.36
CA TYR A 24 3.01 -3.28 -9.18
C TYR A 24 4.30 -3.78 -8.51
N LEU A 25 4.48 -3.47 -7.22
CA LEU A 25 5.63 -3.93 -6.44
C LEU A 25 5.66 -5.46 -6.32
N GLY A 26 4.52 -6.11 -6.07
CA GLY A 26 4.40 -7.57 -6.07
C GLY A 26 4.81 -8.18 -7.41
N ALA A 27 4.29 -7.66 -8.53
CA ALA A 27 4.67 -8.12 -9.86
C ALA A 27 6.17 -7.91 -10.17
N LYS A 28 6.78 -6.85 -9.62
CA LYS A 28 8.22 -6.57 -9.74
C LYS A 28 9.05 -7.53 -8.87
N ALA A 29 8.57 -7.88 -7.68
CA ALA A 29 9.23 -8.84 -6.80
C ALA A 29 9.32 -10.22 -7.45
N VAL A 30 8.20 -10.73 -7.98
CA VAL A 30 8.16 -12.03 -8.69
C VAL A 30 9.18 -12.06 -9.83
N ARG A 31 9.21 -11.02 -10.66
CA ARG A 31 10.19 -10.92 -11.78
C ARG A 31 11.64 -10.86 -11.29
N ARG A 32 11.93 -10.28 -10.12
CA ARG A 32 13.27 -10.27 -9.54
C ARG A 32 13.65 -11.62 -8.93
N GLN A 33 12.70 -12.27 -8.26
CA GLN A 33 12.89 -13.59 -7.67
C GLN A 33 13.21 -14.63 -8.74
N GLN A 34 12.50 -14.60 -9.88
CA GLN A 34 12.80 -15.44 -11.05
C GLN A 34 14.22 -15.23 -11.61
N ARG A 35 14.82 -14.06 -11.38
CA ARG A 35 16.20 -13.72 -11.77
C ARG A 35 17.21 -13.99 -10.65
N GLY A 36 16.81 -14.64 -9.56
CA GLY A 36 17.65 -14.89 -8.38
C GLY A 36 18.06 -13.61 -7.63
N LYS A 37 17.37 -12.48 -7.85
CA LYS A 37 17.72 -11.20 -7.24
C LYS A 37 16.93 -10.99 -5.96
N SER A 38 17.59 -10.39 -4.96
CA SER A 38 16.93 -10.00 -3.71
C SER A 38 15.69 -9.12 -3.94
N THR A 39 14.62 -9.45 -3.21
CA THR A 39 13.32 -8.77 -3.15
C THR A 39 13.12 -7.95 -1.88
N LYS A 40 14.04 -8.04 -0.91
CA LYS A 40 13.94 -7.42 0.43
C LYS A 40 13.57 -5.93 0.39
N ARG A 41 14.13 -5.16 -0.55
CA ARG A 41 13.80 -3.73 -0.70
C ARG A 41 12.35 -3.50 -1.14
N ILE A 42 11.80 -4.40 -1.95
CA ILE A 42 10.42 -4.32 -2.46
C ILE A 42 9.44 -4.69 -1.34
N GLU A 43 9.73 -5.76 -0.60
CA GLU A 43 8.96 -6.17 0.59
C GLU A 43 8.90 -5.02 1.62
N ASN A 44 10.06 -4.44 1.97
CA ASN A 44 10.13 -3.28 2.86
C ASN A 44 9.38 -2.04 2.35
N GLU A 45 9.13 -1.91 1.04
CA GLU A 45 8.34 -0.81 0.48
C GLU A 45 6.84 -1.11 0.54
N ILE A 46 6.45 -2.37 0.33
CA ILE A 46 5.07 -2.84 0.52
C ILE A 46 4.65 -2.67 1.99
N ASP A 47 5.51 -3.06 2.94
CA ASP A 47 5.22 -2.95 4.37
C ASP A 47 5.05 -1.49 4.79
N ARG A 48 5.91 -0.58 4.29
CA ARG A 48 5.75 0.86 4.53
C ARG A 48 4.43 1.41 4.01
N ILE A 49 3.96 0.96 2.84
CA ILE A 49 2.67 1.38 2.30
C ILE A 49 1.53 0.90 3.21
N ARG A 50 1.60 -0.34 3.69
CA ARG A 50 0.61 -0.90 4.63
C ARG A 50 0.59 -0.17 5.96
N GLU A 51 1.75 0.10 6.55
CA GLU A 51 1.86 0.86 7.81
C GLU A 51 1.27 2.26 7.68
N VAL A 52 1.57 2.97 6.58
CA VAL A 52 1.01 4.30 6.31
C VAL A 52 -0.52 4.24 6.11
N ALA A 53 -1.02 3.21 5.42
CA ALA A 53 -2.45 3.00 5.24
C ALA A 53 -3.13 2.76 6.60
N GLN A 54 -2.57 1.87 7.43
CA GLN A 54 -3.10 1.55 8.76
C GLN A 54 -3.09 2.77 9.68
N ALA A 55 -1.99 3.51 9.74
CA ALA A 55 -1.88 4.71 10.57
C ALA A 55 -2.95 5.77 10.23
N ARG A 56 -3.36 5.88 8.95
CA ARG A 56 -4.45 6.77 8.54
C ARG A 56 -5.82 6.27 8.98
N GLU A 57 -6.06 4.97 8.90
CA GLU A 57 -7.30 4.37 9.40
C GLU A 57 -7.41 4.53 10.92
N ASP A 58 -6.34 4.25 11.66
CA ASP A 58 -6.27 4.45 13.10
C ASP A 58 -6.53 5.91 13.49
N ALA A 59 -5.98 6.86 12.71
CA ALA A 59 -6.24 8.29 12.91
C ALA A 59 -7.71 8.67 12.62
N ARG A 60 -8.35 8.05 11.63
CA ARG A 60 -9.78 8.24 11.35
C ARG A 60 -10.65 7.63 12.45
N ALA A 61 -10.30 6.44 12.93
CA ALA A 61 -10.99 5.77 14.02
C ALA A 61 -10.92 6.60 15.32
N LYS A 62 -9.74 7.16 15.64
CA LYS A 62 -9.57 8.07 16.79
C LYS A 62 -10.43 9.33 16.69
N ARG A 63 -10.68 9.85 15.48
CA ARG A 63 -11.56 11.03 15.27
C ARG A 63 -13.05 10.72 15.36
N ARG A 64 -13.42 9.43 15.27
CA ARG A 64 -14.81 8.98 15.30
C ARG A 64 -15.30 8.64 16.72
N LYS A 65 -14.39 8.65 17.69
CA LYS A 65 -14.63 8.38 19.10
C LYS A 65 -14.65 9.70 19.88
#